data_AF-A0A918CML8-F1
#
_entry.id   AF-A0A918CML8-F1
#
_cell.length_a   1.000
_cell.length_b   1.000
_cell.length_c   1.000
_cell.angle_alpha   90.00
_cell.angle_beta   90.00
_cell.angle_gamma   90.00
#
_symmetry.space_group_name_H-M   'P 1'
#
loop_
_entity.id
_entity.type
_entity.pdbx_description
1 polymer ?
#
loop_
_entity_poly.entity_id
_entity_poly.type
_entity_poly.pdbx_seq_one_letter_code
_entity_poly.pdbx_strand_id
1 'polypeptide(L)'
;MNHDSAPGPQPAAAGAQTTAGDSSGTGGRRRLLRWLVPAAVLALLVGVGVPVGAWAADRAAAAEAASADAARLDAAVAGATEASARFEATAGLAIEFSETTAVGVRDLVAGRTGEFSADAAGALTGSVDALTASLAAPVAQDAAAASSLDWAPAAGDDEVRTHYEQLGGEEREAARRELSGEVQRLDGLAEELDTAEAEVRAAVDAVDAAIVAAAGAGAAAGAATIAASGYASAEAKAALEQSVAALQAVAGTSLPLDWTGRAETPPFVELGAAAQGYVDAAAAVRDSHTANTPAPEPEPEESWDGGDGGDDGSGSEYRWCYLPDPFGFTYQVPC
;
A
#
# COMPACT_ATOMS: atom_id res chain seq x y z
N MET A 1 -13.31 -7.22 -38.68
CA MET A 1 -13.66 -8.61 -39.04
C MET A 1 -15.04 -8.87 -38.46
N ASN A 2 -16.04 -8.98 -39.34
CA ASN A 2 -17.45 -9.15 -38.98
C ASN A 2 -17.72 -10.63 -38.70
N HIS A 3 -18.34 -10.95 -37.57
CA HIS A 3 -19.02 -12.23 -37.39
C HIS A 3 -20.53 -12.00 -37.34
N ASP A 4 -21.14 -12.31 -38.48
CA ASP A 4 -22.58 -12.50 -38.66
C ASP A 4 -23.11 -13.58 -37.72
N SER A 5 -24.18 -13.23 -37.02
CA SER A 5 -25.10 -14.18 -36.40
C SER A 5 -26.08 -14.69 -37.46
N ALA A 6 -26.33 -16.00 -37.49
CA ALA A 6 -27.50 -16.56 -38.16
C ALA A 6 -28.16 -17.67 -37.29
N PRO A 7 -29.50 -17.77 -37.29
CA PRO A 7 -30.28 -18.49 -36.28
C PRO A 7 -30.87 -19.83 -36.77
N GLY A 8 -31.14 -20.75 -35.82
CA GLY A 8 -32.20 -21.80 -35.87
C GLY A 8 -32.13 -22.90 -36.95
N PRO A 9 -32.60 -24.13 -36.69
CA PRO A 9 -34.06 -24.32 -36.56
C PRO A 9 -34.53 -25.41 -35.56
N GLN A 10 -35.79 -25.28 -35.14
CA GLN A 10 -36.61 -26.36 -34.56
C GLN A 10 -36.94 -27.43 -35.62
N PRO A 11 -37.36 -28.63 -35.19
CA PRO A 11 -38.63 -29.12 -35.71
C PRO A 11 -39.58 -29.69 -34.64
N ALA A 12 -40.85 -29.59 -35.00
CA ALA A 12 -42.03 -29.97 -34.24
C ALA A 12 -42.54 -31.39 -34.56
N ALA A 13 -43.42 -31.85 -33.67
CA ALA A 13 -44.66 -32.60 -33.91
C ALA A 13 -44.63 -34.09 -34.33
N ALA A 14 -45.23 -34.89 -33.43
CA ALA A 14 -46.37 -35.78 -33.64
C ALA A 14 -46.32 -36.82 -34.79
N GLY A 15 -46.18 -38.08 -34.38
CA GLY A 15 -46.61 -39.24 -35.16
C GLY A 15 -47.42 -40.19 -34.29
N ALA A 16 -48.74 -40.16 -34.43
CA ALA A 16 -49.65 -41.17 -33.92
C ALA A 16 -49.80 -42.30 -34.96
N GLN A 17 -49.59 -43.55 -34.56
CA GLN A 17 -50.16 -44.72 -35.24
C GLN A 17 -50.58 -45.78 -34.22
N THR A 18 -51.89 -45.91 -34.08
CA THR A 18 -52.63 -47.07 -33.58
C THR A 18 -52.75 -48.13 -34.66
N THR A 19 -52.42 -49.38 -34.35
CA THR A 19 -53.06 -50.56 -34.93
C THR A 19 -53.33 -51.59 -33.84
N ALA A 20 -54.61 -51.93 -33.69
CA ALA A 20 -55.13 -52.99 -32.87
C ALA A 20 -54.97 -54.34 -33.58
N GLY A 21 -54.69 -55.39 -32.82
CA GLY A 21 -54.70 -56.78 -33.27
C GLY A 21 -54.93 -57.71 -32.10
N ASP A 22 -56.18 -58.13 -31.95
CA ASP A 22 -56.69 -59.07 -30.94
C ASP A 22 -56.05 -60.46 -31.06
N SER A 23 -55.72 -61.08 -29.92
CA SER A 23 -55.83 -62.53 -29.74
C SER A 23 -55.73 -62.92 -28.25
N SER A 24 -56.92 -63.14 -27.69
CA SER A 24 -57.27 -64.30 -26.86
C SER A 24 -56.20 -64.99 -26.00
N GLY A 25 -56.46 -65.00 -24.69
CA GLY A 25 -56.28 -66.21 -23.88
C GLY A 25 -55.01 -66.30 -23.05
N THR A 26 -55.04 -65.69 -21.86
CA THR A 26 -54.66 -66.29 -20.55
C THR A 26 -54.73 -65.20 -19.48
N GLY A 27 -55.93 -65.05 -18.94
CA GLY A 27 -56.27 -64.06 -17.92
C GLY A 27 -55.57 -64.29 -16.57
N GLY A 28 -55.41 -63.19 -15.84
CA GLY A 28 -55.46 -63.17 -14.38
C GLY A 28 -54.15 -63.15 -13.60
N ARG A 29 -53.02 -63.68 -14.12
CA ARG A 29 -51.81 -63.85 -13.27
C ARG A 29 -50.62 -62.93 -13.56
N ARG A 30 -50.59 -62.19 -14.67
CA ARG A 30 -49.46 -61.31 -15.02
C ARG A 30 -49.59 -59.84 -14.57
N ARG A 31 -50.76 -59.39 -14.11
CA ARG A 31 -50.94 -58.00 -13.63
C ARG A 31 -50.56 -57.77 -12.17
N LEU A 32 -50.47 -58.83 -11.35
CA LEU A 32 -49.95 -58.75 -9.98
C LEU A 32 -48.41 -58.73 -9.93
N LEU A 33 -47.73 -59.31 -10.92
CA LEU A 33 -46.26 -59.36 -10.97
C LEU A 33 -45.60 -57.99 -11.17
N ARG A 34 -46.22 -57.05 -11.91
CA ARG A 34 -45.66 -55.69 -12.05
C ARG A 34 -45.74 -54.84 -10.78
N TRP A 35 -46.62 -55.18 -9.84
CA TRP A 35 -46.72 -54.53 -8.53
C TRP A 35 -45.97 -55.28 -7.43
N LEU A 36 -45.81 -56.61 -7.58
CA LEU A 36 -45.06 -57.42 -6.62
C LEU A 36 -43.55 -57.31 -6.78
N VAL A 37 -43.01 -56.99 -7.96
CA VAL A 37 -41.56 -56.80 -8.14
C VAL A 37 -41.03 -55.58 -7.37
N PRO A 38 -41.60 -54.36 -7.46
CA PRO A 38 -41.14 -53.25 -6.63
C PRO A 38 -41.41 -53.47 -5.14
N ALA A 39 -42.51 -54.13 -4.76
CA ALA A 39 -42.80 -54.48 -3.37
C ALA A 39 -41.86 -55.56 -2.81
N ALA A 40 -41.44 -56.53 -3.61
CA ALA A 40 -40.49 -57.57 -3.23
C ALA A 40 -39.05 -57.04 -3.19
N VAL A 41 -38.69 -56.06 -4.03
CA VAL A 41 -37.42 -55.33 -3.94
C VAL A 41 -37.38 -54.45 -2.70
N LEU A 42 -38.47 -53.74 -2.37
CA LEU A 42 -38.63 -53.03 -1.09
C LEU A 42 -38.57 -53.98 0.11
N ALA A 43 -39.22 -55.14 0.04
CA ALA A 43 -39.19 -56.15 1.11
C ALA A 43 -37.83 -56.86 1.24
N LEU A 44 -37.07 -57.01 0.15
CA LEU A 44 -35.68 -57.50 0.17
C LEU A 44 -34.71 -56.44 0.70
N LEU A 45 -34.92 -55.15 0.39
CA LEU A 45 -34.15 -54.05 0.97
C LEU A 45 -34.42 -53.91 2.48
N VAL A 46 -35.66 -54.12 2.91
CA VAL A 46 -36.04 -54.17 4.34
C VAL A 46 -35.58 -55.47 5.02
N GLY A 47 -35.60 -56.60 4.30
CA GLY A 47 -35.29 -57.94 4.83
C GLY A 47 -33.80 -58.30 4.88
N VAL A 48 -32.95 -57.63 4.08
CA VAL A 48 -31.48 -57.72 4.18
C VAL A 48 -30.92 -56.76 5.25
N GLY A 49 -31.79 -55.91 5.85
CA GLY A 49 -31.42 -55.14 7.02
C GLY A 49 -30.21 -54.22 6.79
N VAL A 50 -30.01 -53.73 5.56
CA VAL A 50 -29.23 -52.50 5.39
C VAL A 50 -30.10 -51.41 6.02
N PRO A 51 -29.76 -50.90 7.21
CA PRO A 51 -30.74 -50.19 8.00
C PRO A 51 -31.05 -48.89 7.27
N VAL A 52 -32.31 -48.68 6.91
CA VAL A 52 -32.78 -47.36 6.46
C VAL A 52 -32.36 -46.27 7.47
N GLY A 53 -32.23 -46.64 8.75
CA GLY A 53 -31.63 -45.80 9.79
C GLY A 53 -30.14 -45.49 9.62
N ALA A 54 -29.32 -46.40 9.09
CA ALA A 54 -27.90 -46.14 8.80
C ALA A 54 -27.73 -45.23 7.59
N TRP A 55 -28.57 -45.40 6.56
CA TRP A 55 -28.62 -44.49 5.42
C TRP A 55 -29.14 -43.09 5.81
N ALA A 56 -30.19 -43.02 6.62
CA ALA A 56 -30.71 -41.76 7.14
C ALA A 56 -29.71 -41.06 8.09
N ALA A 57 -28.99 -41.82 8.91
CA ALA A 57 -27.93 -41.29 9.77
C ALA A 57 -26.72 -40.79 8.96
N ASP A 58 -26.30 -41.51 7.92
CA ASP A 58 -25.23 -41.05 7.02
C ASP A 58 -25.63 -39.77 6.29
N ARG A 59 -26.88 -39.65 5.82
CA ARG A 59 -27.38 -38.42 5.21
C ARG A 59 -27.44 -37.25 6.17
N ALA A 60 -27.90 -37.48 7.41
CA ALA A 60 -27.93 -36.44 8.43
C ALA A 60 -26.50 -35.97 8.80
N ALA A 61 -25.57 -36.92 8.95
CA ALA A 61 -24.16 -36.61 9.21
C ALA A 61 -23.50 -35.87 8.04
N ALA A 62 -23.83 -36.23 6.79
CA ALA A 62 -23.35 -35.53 5.61
C ALA A 62 -23.87 -34.09 5.53
N ALA A 63 -25.15 -33.87 5.86
CA ALA A 63 -25.74 -32.54 5.88
C ALA A 63 -25.17 -31.66 7.00
N GLU A 64 -24.94 -32.22 8.20
CA GLU A 64 -24.31 -31.50 9.31
C GLU A 64 -22.85 -31.15 9.00
N ALA A 65 -22.10 -32.09 8.41
CA ALA A 65 -20.73 -31.83 7.97
C ALA A 65 -20.68 -30.75 6.86
N ALA A 66 -21.59 -30.82 5.88
CA ALA A 66 -21.67 -29.81 4.83
C ALA A 66 -21.97 -28.41 5.38
N SER A 67 -22.90 -28.30 6.35
CA SER A 67 -23.24 -27.01 6.96
C SER A 67 -22.11 -26.45 7.83
N ALA A 68 -21.41 -27.30 8.58
CA ALA A 68 -20.22 -26.89 9.32
C ALA A 68 -19.08 -26.45 8.39
N ASP A 69 -18.92 -27.12 7.24
CA ASP A 69 -17.88 -26.81 6.26
C ASP A 69 -18.22 -25.51 5.51
N ALA A 70 -19.48 -25.31 5.11
CA ALA A 70 -19.98 -24.07 4.52
C ALA A 70 -19.79 -22.88 5.48
N ALA A 71 -20.17 -23.02 6.75
CA ALA A 71 -19.99 -21.95 7.74
C ALA A 71 -18.51 -21.56 7.96
N ARG A 72 -17.58 -22.52 7.86
CA ARG A 72 -16.13 -22.25 7.93
C ARG A 72 -15.65 -21.50 6.71
N LEU A 73 -16.11 -21.89 5.52
CA LEU A 73 -15.79 -21.19 4.28
C LEU A 73 -16.33 -19.76 4.31
N ASP A 74 -17.59 -19.55 4.69
CA ASP A 74 -18.21 -18.23 4.80
C ASP A 74 -17.44 -17.32 5.77
N ALA A 75 -17.01 -17.85 6.92
CA ALA A 75 -16.22 -17.10 7.88
C ALA A 75 -14.84 -16.71 7.32
N ALA A 76 -14.15 -17.62 6.63
CA ALA A 76 -12.85 -17.34 6.03
C ALA A 76 -12.95 -16.33 4.88
N VAL A 77 -14.00 -16.41 4.06
CA VAL A 77 -14.30 -15.41 3.01
C VAL A 77 -14.57 -14.04 3.62
N ALA A 78 -15.39 -13.98 4.67
CA ALA A 78 -15.68 -12.72 5.36
C ALA A 78 -14.40 -12.11 5.96
N GLY A 79 -13.56 -12.92 6.59
CA GLY A 79 -12.27 -12.50 7.16
C GLY A 79 -11.31 -11.95 6.10
N ALA A 80 -11.13 -12.66 4.98
CA ALA A 80 -10.29 -12.20 3.87
C ALA A 80 -10.84 -10.91 3.22
N THR A 81 -12.16 -10.78 3.11
CA THR A 81 -12.81 -9.58 2.57
C THR A 81 -12.59 -8.37 3.48
N GLU A 82 -12.75 -8.55 4.80
CA GLU A 82 -12.51 -7.49 5.78
C GLU A 82 -11.04 -7.08 5.81
N ALA A 83 -10.12 -8.04 5.81
CA ALA A 83 -8.68 -7.77 5.74
C ALA A 83 -8.30 -7.00 4.48
N SER A 84 -8.82 -7.40 3.32
CA SER A 84 -8.59 -6.70 2.05
C SER A 84 -9.10 -5.26 2.09
N ALA A 85 -10.34 -5.03 2.57
CA ALA A 85 -10.90 -3.68 2.67
C ALA A 85 -10.09 -2.77 3.61
N ARG A 86 -9.59 -3.29 4.75
CA ARG A 86 -8.73 -2.54 5.67
C ARG A 86 -7.37 -2.21 5.06
N PHE A 87 -6.78 -3.17 4.36
CA PHE A 87 -5.53 -2.97 3.64
C PHE A 87 -5.69 -1.90 2.55
N GLU A 88 -6.72 -1.99 1.69
CA GLU A 88 -6.99 -1.01 0.63
C GLU A 88 -7.17 0.41 1.19
N ALA A 89 -7.91 0.56 2.30
CA ALA A 89 -8.08 1.85 2.97
C ALA A 89 -6.74 2.40 3.50
N THR A 90 -5.91 1.54 4.12
CA THR A 90 -4.59 1.94 4.64
C THR A 90 -3.63 2.31 3.52
N ALA A 91 -3.58 1.51 2.44
CA ALA A 91 -2.76 1.77 1.27
C ALA A 91 -3.18 3.06 0.55
N GLY A 92 -4.48 3.32 0.42
CA GLY A 92 -5.01 4.57 -0.15
C GLY A 92 -4.53 5.81 0.60
N LEU A 93 -4.61 5.80 1.94
CA LEU A 93 -4.10 6.88 2.78
C LEU A 93 -2.57 7.04 2.66
N ALA A 94 -1.84 5.94 2.60
CA ALA A 94 -0.38 5.96 2.44
C ALA A 94 0.07 6.51 1.07
N ILE A 95 -0.68 6.22 -0.01
CA ILE A 95 -0.46 6.80 -1.33
C ILE A 95 -0.71 8.31 -1.30
N GLU A 96 -1.85 8.75 -0.76
CA GLU A 96 -2.17 10.17 -0.65
C GLU A 96 -1.10 10.92 0.14
N PHE A 97 -0.65 10.36 1.27
CA PHE A 97 0.45 10.90 2.07
C PHE A 97 1.75 11.02 1.27
N SER A 98 2.13 9.96 0.56
CA SER A 98 3.35 9.92 -0.24
C SER A 98 3.35 11.01 -1.33
N GLU A 99 2.27 11.08 -2.10
CA GLU A 99 2.14 11.99 -3.24
C GLU A 99 2.00 13.46 -2.83
N THR A 100 1.23 13.74 -1.77
CA THR A 100 0.93 15.13 -1.36
C THR A 100 2.02 15.74 -0.47
N THR A 101 2.70 14.93 0.34
CA THR A 101 3.63 15.41 1.37
C THR A 101 5.03 14.88 1.14
N ALA A 102 5.19 13.55 1.18
CA ALA A 102 6.50 12.96 1.38
C ALA A 102 7.44 13.25 0.20
N VAL A 103 6.93 13.10 -1.03
CA VAL A 103 7.68 13.42 -2.26
C VAL A 103 8.02 14.91 -2.34
N GLY A 104 7.07 15.80 -2.06
CA GLY A 104 7.29 17.25 -2.12
C GLY A 104 8.35 17.72 -1.12
N VAL A 105 8.30 17.23 0.12
CA VAL A 105 9.28 17.55 1.16
C VAL A 105 10.64 16.93 0.81
N ARG A 106 10.68 15.69 0.32
CA ARG A 106 11.91 15.04 -0.15
C ARG A 106 12.60 15.85 -1.24
N ASP A 107 11.87 16.22 -2.29
CA ASP A 107 12.43 16.92 -3.44
C ASP A 107 12.94 18.32 -3.04
N LEU A 108 12.22 19.00 -2.14
CA LEU A 108 12.64 20.28 -1.58
C LEU A 108 13.92 20.15 -0.74
N VAL A 109 14.00 19.14 0.14
CA VAL A 109 15.20 18.89 0.98
C VAL A 109 16.39 18.47 0.12
N ALA A 110 16.19 17.61 -0.88
CA ALA A 110 17.25 17.14 -1.77
C ALA A 110 17.85 18.26 -2.64
N GLY A 111 17.03 19.24 -3.05
CA GLY A 111 17.48 20.39 -3.85
C GLY A 111 18.22 21.48 -3.06
N ARG A 112 18.29 21.37 -1.72
CA ARG A 112 18.69 22.48 -0.80
C ARG A 112 19.72 22.02 0.23
N THR A 113 20.84 21.50 -0.26
CA THR A 113 21.93 20.95 0.56
C THR A 113 22.68 21.98 1.41
N GLY A 114 22.47 23.28 1.19
CA GLY A 114 22.99 24.35 2.05
C GLY A 114 22.11 24.62 3.28
N GLU A 115 20.83 24.25 3.21
CA GLU A 115 19.83 24.51 4.25
C GLU A 115 19.46 23.25 5.05
N PHE A 116 19.71 22.08 4.47
CA PHE A 116 19.51 20.77 5.09
C PHE A 116 20.77 19.91 4.96
N SER A 117 21.10 19.16 6.01
CA SER A 117 22.25 18.24 5.99
C SER A 117 22.03 17.10 4.97
N ALA A 118 23.11 16.66 4.30
CA ALA A 118 23.06 15.53 3.38
C ALA A 118 22.52 14.24 4.03
N ASP A 119 22.84 14.00 5.31
CA ASP A 119 22.36 12.83 6.06
C ASP A 119 20.83 12.85 6.22
N ALA A 120 20.26 14.02 6.58
CA ALA A 120 18.80 14.18 6.68
C ALA A 120 18.11 14.01 5.31
N ALA A 121 18.69 14.56 4.24
CA ALA A 121 18.18 14.39 2.89
C ALA A 121 18.20 12.91 2.44
N GLY A 122 19.29 12.20 2.76
CA GLY A 122 19.44 10.76 2.49
C GLY A 122 18.45 9.91 3.27
N ALA A 123 18.27 10.19 4.57
CA ALA A 123 17.31 9.47 5.42
C ALA A 123 15.86 9.66 4.95
N LEU A 124 15.49 10.88 4.58
CA LEU A 124 14.16 11.16 4.05
C LEU A 124 13.93 10.47 2.70
N THR A 125 14.89 10.55 1.78
CA THR A 125 14.83 9.86 0.48
C THR A 125 14.65 8.35 0.67
N GLY A 126 15.50 7.73 1.50
CA GLY A 126 15.43 6.29 1.76
C GLY A 126 14.10 5.86 2.39
N SER A 127 13.51 6.69 3.25
CA SER A 127 12.21 6.40 3.88
C SER A 127 11.06 6.49 2.88
N VAL A 128 11.05 7.49 2.00
CA VAL A 128 10.05 7.63 0.92
C VAL A 128 10.15 6.49 -0.09
N ASP A 129 11.38 6.08 -0.43
CA ASP A 129 11.61 4.96 -1.33
C ASP A 129 11.14 3.63 -0.70
N ALA A 130 11.37 3.44 0.61
CA ALA A 130 10.87 2.27 1.34
C ALA A 130 9.34 2.23 1.40
N LEU A 131 8.67 3.35 1.62
CA LEU A 131 7.21 3.46 1.55
C LEU A 131 6.71 3.09 0.15
N THR A 132 7.32 3.66 -0.89
CA THR A 132 6.96 3.37 -2.29
C THR A 132 7.13 1.89 -2.62
N ALA A 133 8.23 1.27 -2.16
CA ALA A 133 8.47 -0.16 -2.34
C ALA A 133 7.44 -1.02 -1.61
N SER A 134 7.02 -0.63 -0.40
CA SER A 134 6.00 -1.32 0.38
C SER A 134 4.63 -1.27 -0.31
N LEU A 135 4.28 -0.13 -0.91
CA LEU A 135 3.04 0.03 -1.68
C LEU A 135 3.07 -0.69 -3.03
N ALA A 136 4.25 -0.90 -3.61
CA ALA A 136 4.42 -1.64 -4.87
C ALA A 136 4.59 -3.16 -4.67
N ALA A 137 4.61 -3.65 -3.42
CA ALA A 137 4.84 -5.05 -3.11
C ALA A 137 3.75 -5.95 -3.71
N PRO A 138 4.09 -7.22 -4.06
CA PRO A 138 3.13 -8.17 -4.63
C PRO A 138 1.84 -8.32 -3.80
N VAL A 139 1.91 -8.21 -2.47
CA VAL A 139 0.74 -8.28 -1.59
C VAL A 139 -0.31 -7.20 -1.90
N ALA A 140 0.09 -6.01 -2.37
CA ALA A 140 -0.85 -4.98 -2.81
C ALA A 140 -1.55 -5.36 -4.13
N GLN A 141 -0.86 -6.11 -5.00
CA GLN A 141 -1.45 -6.66 -6.23
C GLN A 141 -2.36 -7.85 -5.91
N ASP A 142 -1.99 -8.66 -4.92
CA ASP A 142 -2.78 -9.80 -4.45
C ASP A 142 -4.02 -9.34 -3.68
N ALA A 143 -3.99 -8.21 -2.97
CA ALA A 143 -5.17 -7.58 -2.36
C ALA A 143 -6.20 -7.18 -3.43
N ALA A 144 -5.73 -6.52 -4.51
CA ALA A 144 -6.58 -6.17 -5.65
C ALA A 144 -7.06 -7.42 -6.40
N ALA A 145 -6.24 -8.47 -6.46
CA ALA A 145 -6.65 -9.76 -7.01
C ALA A 145 -7.71 -10.44 -6.12
N ALA A 146 -7.60 -10.36 -4.80
CA ALA A 146 -8.54 -10.87 -3.82
C ALA A 146 -9.90 -10.16 -3.87
N SER A 147 -9.92 -8.83 -4.09
CA SER A 147 -11.16 -8.08 -4.31
C SER A 147 -11.77 -8.29 -5.70
N SER A 148 -10.95 -8.68 -6.70
CA SER A 148 -11.41 -9.07 -8.05
C SER A 148 -11.77 -10.54 -8.21
N LEU A 149 -11.42 -11.35 -7.22
CA LEU A 149 -11.63 -12.77 -7.23
C LEU A 149 -13.14 -12.97 -7.15
N ASP A 150 -13.72 -13.30 -8.30
CA ASP A 150 -15.13 -13.60 -8.54
C ASP A 150 -15.48 -14.91 -7.83
N TRP A 151 -15.30 -14.94 -6.50
CA TRP A 151 -15.87 -15.95 -5.63
C TRP A 151 -17.32 -15.58 -5.63
N ALA A 152 -18.05 -16.11 -6.60
CA ALA A 152 -19.50 -16.07 -6.58
C ALA A 152 -19.92 -16.40 -5.13
N PRO A 153 -20.56 -15.48 -4.40
CA PRO A 153 -20.98 -15.72 -3.01
C PRO A 153 -22.18 -16.69 -2.98
N ALA A 154 -22.13 -17.74 -3.78
CA ALA A 154 -23.30 -18.47 -4.25
C ALA A 154 -23.15 -19.99 -4.21
N ALA A 155 -21.99 -20.53 -3.80
CA ALA A 155 -22.03 -21.84 -3.17
C ALA A 155 -22.61 -21.67 -1.76
N GLY A 156 -23.84 -21.15 -1.65
CA GLY A 156 -24.53 -21.06 -0.37
C GLY A 156 -24.57 -22.43 0.29
N ASP A 157 -24.90 -22.48 1.58
CA ASP A 157 -25.02 -23.73 2.35
C ASP A 157 -25.78 -24.83 1.54
N ASP A 158 -26.76 -24.42 0.73
CA ASP A 158 -27.50 -25.28 -0.20
C ASP A 158 -26.68 -25.92 -1.34
N GLU A 159 -25.74 -25.22 -1.98
CA GLU A 159 -24.89 -25.77 -3.05
C GLU A 159 -23.82 -26.71 -2.49
N VAL A 160 -23.16 -26.32 -1.39
CA VAL A 160 -22.19 -27.18 -0.68
C VAL A 160 -22.89 -28.44 -0.17
N ARG A 161 -24.07 -28.30 0.44
CA ARG A 161 -24.90 -29.43 0.87
C ARG A 161 -25.34 -30.31 -0.29
N THR A 162 -25.83 -29.73 -1.38
CA THR A 162 -26.25 -30.47 -2.57
C THR A 162 -25.09 -31.26 -3.17
N HIS A 163 -23.89 -30.69 -3.19
CA HIS A 163 -22.67 -31.38 -3.61
C HIS A 163 -22.34 -32.56 -2.68
N TYR A 164 -22.33 -32.36 -1.36
CA TYR A 164 -22.01 -33.41 -0.37
C TYR A 164 -23.02 -34.56 -0.37
N GLU A 165 -24.29 -34.28 -0.62
CA GLU A 165 -25.36 -35.28 -0.73
C GLU A 165 -25.25 -36.14 -2.01
N GLN A 166 -24.57 -35.65 -3.04
CA GLN A 166 -24.33 -36.37 -4.30
C GLN A 166 -23.07 -37.25 -4.26
N LEU A 167 -22.15 -36.98 -3.33
CA LEU A 167 -20.87 -37.69 -3.22
C LEU A 167 -20.95 -38.92 -2.28
N GLY A 168 -20.25 -39.99 -2.67
CA GLY A 168 -19.99 -41.15 -1.82
C GLY A 168 -18.87 -40.90 -0.82
N GLY A 169 -18.69 -41.79 0.18
CA GLY A 169 -17.79 -41.59 1.32
C GLY A 169 -16.39 -41.04 1.00
N GLU A 170 -15.63 -41.69 0.10
CA GLU A 170 -14.27 -41.25 -0.26
C GLU A 170 -14.25 -39.93 -1.03
N GLU A 171 -15.25 -39.69 -1.89
CA GLU A 171 -15.38 -38.44 -2.64
C GLU A 171 -15.75 -37.27 -1.72
N ARG A 172 -16.61 -37.53 -0.72
CA ARG A 172 -16.97 -36.56 0.31
C ARG A 172 -15.74 -36.17 1.14
N GLU A 173 -14.92 -37.13 1.54
CA GLU A 173 -13.65 -36.84 2.23
C GLU A 173 -12.65 -36.07 1.36
N ALA A 174 -12.65 -36.28 0.04
CA ALA A 174 -11.86 -35.48 -0.89
C ALA A 174 -12.36 -34.03 -0.95
N ALA A 175 -13.68 -33.81 -1.08
CA ALA A 175 -14.29 -32.48 -1.07
C ALA A 175 -14.02 -31.74 0.25
N ARG A 176 -14.06 -32.44 1.40
CA ARG A 176 -13.70 -31.85 2.71
C ARG A 176 -12.26 -31.37 2.78
N ARG A 177 -11.33 -32.13 2.19
CA ARG A 177 -9.90 -31.77 2.13
C ARG A 177 -9.68 -30.57 1.22
N GLU A 178 -10.36 -30.52 0.09
CA GLU A 178 -10.31 -29.37 -0.83
C GLU A 178 -10.84 -28.10 -0.14
N LEU A 179 -12.04 -28.16 0.46
CA LEU A 179 -12.61 -27.02 1.19
C LEU A 179 -11.74 -26.58 2.36
N SER A 180 -11.18 -27.53 3.12
CA SER A 180 -10.26 -27.19 4.22
C SER A 180 -8.97 -26.54 3.71
N GLY A 181 -8.46 -26.96 2.55
CA GLY A 181 -7.33 -26.33 1.90
C GLY A 181 -7.66 -24.91 1.43
N GLU A 182 -8.86 -24.68 0.93
CA GLU A 182 -9.32 -23.36 0.54
C GLU A 182 -9.48 -22.44 1.75
N VAL A 183 -10.15 -22.88 2.82
CA VAL A 183 -10.23 -22.14 4.09
C VAL A 183 -8.83 -21.75 4.59
N GLN A 184 -7.87 -22.68 4.59
CA GLN A 184 -6.49 -22.38 4.98
C GLN A 184 -5.82 -21.35 4.08
N ARG A 185 -6.08 -21.40 2.77
CA ARG A 185 -5.57 -20.40 1.82
C ARG A 185 -6.16 -19.02 2.11
N LEU A 186 -7.45 -18.95 2.43
CA LEU A 186 -8.15 -17.70 2.76
C LEU A 186 -7.69 -17.09 4.08
N ASP A 187 -7.57 -17.91 5.11
CA ASP A 187 -7.03 -17.48 6.40
C ASP A 187 -5.58 -17.00 6.23
N GLY A 188 -4.76 -17.73 5.47
CA GLY A 188 -3.39 -17.31 5.15
C GLY A 188 -3.32 -15.99 4.38
N LEU A 189 -4.22 -15.76 3.42
CA LEU A 189 -4.33 -14.48 2.72
C LEU A 189 -4.69 -13.34 3.67
N ALA A 190 -5.64 -13.55 4.60
CA ALA A 190 -6.00 -12.54 5.59
C ALA A 190 -4.80 -12.19 6.50
N GLU A 191 -4.01 -13.18 6.92
CA GLU A 191 -2.78 -12.97 7.70
C GLU A 191 -1.70 -12.22 6.91
N GLU A 192 -1.52 -12.52 5.62
CA GLU A 192 -0.59 -11.82 4.73
C GLU A 192 -0.99 -10.35 4.54
N LEU A 193 -2.29 -10.07 4.37
CA LEU A 193 -2.83 -8.71 4.25
C LEU A 193 -2.65 -7.90 5.55
N ASP A 194 -2.92 -8.52 6.71
CA ASP A 194 -2.71 -7.87 8.00
C ASP A 194 -1.22 -7.56 8.25
N THR A 195 -0.33 -8.43 7.80
CA THR A 195 1.13 -8.20 7.86
C THR A 195 1.54 -7.05 6.95
N ALA A 196 1.08 -7.03 5.70
CA ALA A 196 1.37 -5.94 4.77
C ALA A 196 0.77 -4.60 5.21
N GLU A 197 -0.42 -4.60 5.80
CA GLU A 197 -1.00 -3.42 6.44
C GLU A 197 -0.04 -2.88 7.51
N ALA A 198 0.46 -3.74 8.41
CA ALA A 198 1.41 -3.34 9.44
C ALA A 198 2.73 -2.79 8.87
N GLU A 199 3.24 -3.38 7.78
CA GLU A 199 4.45 -2.90 7.09
C GLU A 199 4.24 -1.52 6.45
N VAL A 200 3.12 -1.29 5.76
CA VAL A 200 2.76 0.03 5.22
C VAL A 200 2.63 1.04 6.35
N ARG A 201 2.03 0.64 7.48
CA ARG A 201 1.93 1.51 8.67
C ARG A 201 3.29 1.93 9.19
N ALA A 202 4.18 0.96 9.39
CA ALA A 202 5.53 1.21 9.86
C ALA A 202 6.36 2.07 8.88
N ALA A 203 6.17 1.88 7.57
CA ALA A 203 6.86 2.67 6.55
C ALA A 203 6.45 4.15 6.58
N VAL A 204 5.16 4.44 6.75
CA VAL A 204 4.68 5.82 6.92
C VAL A 204 5.22 6.44 8.21
N ASP A 205 5.16 5.72 9.34
CA ASP A 205 5.73 6.21 10.61
C ASP A 205 7.23 6.52 10.48
N ALA A 206 7.98 5.73 9.70
CA ALA A 206 9.38 5.99 9.40
C ALA A 206 9.59 7.27 8.57
N VAL A 207 8.72 7.54 7.58
CA VAL A 207 8.74 8.80 6.81
C VAL A 207 8.47 9.99 7.73
N ASP A 208 7.48 9.91 8.62
CA ASP A 208 7.21 11.01 9.57
C ASP A 208 8.39 11.27 10.49
N ALA A 209 9.00 10.21 11.03
CA ALA A 209 10.20 10.32 11.84
C ALA A 209 11.35 10.99 11.05
N ALA A 210 11.52 10.64 9.78
CA ALA A 210 12.53 11.24 8.91
C ALA A 210 12.23 12.73 8.63
N ILE A 211 10.98 13.12 8.44
CA ILE A 211 10.57 14.52 8.29
C ILE A 211 10.86 15.31 9.56
N VAL A 212 10.50 14.79 10.74
CA VAL A 212 10.79 15.44 12.04
C VAL A 212 12.30 15.60 12.22
N ALA A 213 13.09 14.58 11.90
CA ALA A 213 14.54 14.66 11.95
C ALA A 213 15.10 15.72 10.99
N ALA A 214 14.57 15.79 9.75
CA ALA A 214 14.96 16.81 8.77
C ALA A 214 14.61 18.23 9.23
N ALA A 215 13.43 18.43 9.83
CA ALA A 215 13.04 19.72 10.43
C ALA A 215 13.98 20.11 11.59
N GLY A 216 14.37 19.15 12.43
CA GLY A 216 15.36 19.36 13.49
C GLY A 216 16.75 19.76 12.94
N ALA A 217 17.21 19.09 11.90
CA ALA A 217 18.46 19.43 11.22
C ALA A 217 18.40 20.83 10.56
N GLY A 218 17.28 21.16 9.91
CA GLY A 218 17.03 22.49 9.35
C GLY A 218 17.05 23.58 10.42
N ALA A 219 16.46 23.35 11.59
CA ALA A 219 16.52 24.30 12.70
C ALA A 219 17.96 24.57 13.18
N ALA A 220 18.79 23.53 13.28
CA ALA A 220 20.20 23.68 13.64
C ALA A 220 20.99 24.45 12.57
N ALA A 221 20.75 24.15 11.28
CA ALA A 221 21.37 24.87 10.17
C ALA A 221 20.93 26.35 10.09
N GLY A 222 19.65 26.62 10.35
CA GLY A 222 19.11 27.98 10.43
C GLY A 222 19.79 28.80 11.54
N ALA A 223 19.95 28.22 12.74
CA ALA A 223 20.66 28.87 13.84
C ALA A 223 22.13 29.16 13.49
N ALA A 224 22.81 28.22 12.83
CA ALA A 224 24.19 28.41 12.35
C ALA A 224 24.27 29.53 11.29
N THR A 225 23.30 29.60 10.38
CA THR A 225 23.20 30.65 9.35
C THR A 225 23.05 32.03 9.99
N ILE A 226 22.15 32.19 10.97
CA ILE A 226 21.98 33.45 11.71
C ILE A 226 23.28 33.88 12.40
N ALA A 227 23.97 32.94 13.02
CA ALA A 227 25.23 33.18 13.72
C ALA A 227 26.37 33.58 12.76
N ALA A 228 26.46 32.93 11.59
CA ALA A 228 27.47 33.24 10.58
C ALA A 228 27.20 34.57 9.85
N SER A 229 25.93 34.94 9.65
CA SER A 229 25.54 36.14 8.93
C SER A 229 25.55 37.40 9.81
N GLY A 230 26.74 37.79 10.28
CA GLY A 230 26.94 38.94 11.17
C GLY A 230 26.32 40.25 10.67
N TYR A 231 26.48 40.55 9.38
CA TYR A 231 25.97 41.77 8.73
C TYR A 231 24.50 41.70 8.25
N ALA A 232 23.82 40.56 8.37
CA ALA A 232 22.40 40.50 7.97
C ALA A 232 21.52 41.37 8.89
N SER A 233 20.43 41.91 8.34
CA SER A 233 19.50 42.77 9.09
C SER A 233 18.79 41.99 10.20
N ALA A 234 18.32 42.72 11.22
CA ALA A 234 17.54 42.14 12.31
C ALA A 234 16.21 41.56 11.80
N GLU A 235 15.59 42.20 10.81
CA GLU A 235 14.34 41.74 10.21
C GLU A 235 14.51 40.39 9.48
N ALA A 236 15.58 40.24 8.71
CA ALA A 236 15.86 38.98 8.00
C ALA A 236 16.14 37.84 8.98
N LYS A 237 16.92 38.11 10.05
CA LYS A 237 17.20 37.12 11.10
C LYS A 237 15.93 36.69 11.83
N ALA A 238 15.08 37.65 12.24
CA ALA A 238 13.82 37.37 12.91
C ALA A 238 12.84 36.57 12.01
N ALA A 239 12.81 36.86 10.71
CA ALA A 239 12.02 36.09 9.75
C ALA A 239 12.49 34.63 9.66
N LEU A 240 13.81 34.38 9.63
CA LEU A 240 14.35 33.02 9.64
C LEU A 240 14.05 32.28 10.95
N GLU A 241 14.16 32.94 12.11
CA GLU A 241 13.78 32.36 13.40
C GLU A 241 12.30 31.96 13.42
N GLN A 242 11.42 32.82 12.89
CA GLN A 242 9.99 32.53 12.78
C GLN A 242 9.71 31.35 11.85
N SER A 243 10.38 31.28 10.69
CA SER A 243 10.21 30.15 9.76
C SER A 243 10.73 28.84 10.34
N VAL A 244 11.83 28.86 11.10
CA VAL A 244 12.33 27.67 11.83
C VAL A 244 11.29 27.20 12.85
N ALA A 245 10.74 28.11 13.65
CA ALA A 245 9.70 27.78 14.63
C ALA A 245 8.44 27.24 13.96
N ALA A 246 8.01 27.81 12.83
CA ALA A 246 6.88 27.33 12.05
C ALA A 246 7.12 25.91 11.51
N LEU A 247 8.30 25.65 10.94
CA LEU A 247 8.67 24.32 10.42
C LEU A 247 8.66 23.27 11.54
N GLN A 248 9.22 23.60 12.71
CA GLN A 248 9.21 22.70 13.87
C GLN A 248 7.80 22.49 14.45
N ALA A 249 6.98 23.55 14.49
CA ALA A 249 5.61 23.47 14.96
C ALA A 249 4.79 22.51 14.08
N VAL A 250 4.84 22.70 12.76
CA VAL A 250 4.13 21.83 11.81
C VAL A 250 4.62 20.38 11.92
N ALA A 251 5.94 20.15 12.01
CA ALA A 251 6.47 18.80 12.21
C ALA A 251 6.01 18.17 13.54
N GLY A 252 5.85 18.96 14.60
CA GLY A 252 5.44 18.49 15.92
C GLY A 252 3.93 18.28 16.10
N THR A 253 3.09 19.02 15.37
CA THR A 253 1.63 18.94 15.50
C THR A 253 0.96 18.05 14.46
N SER A 254 1.52 17.99 13.25
CA SER A 254 0.83 17.48 12.07
C SER A 254 1.24 16.04 11.71
N LEU A 255 2.39 15.57 12.18
CA LEU A 255 2.94 14.24 11.84
C LEU A 255 2.65 13.13 12.86
N PRO A 256 2.58 13.36 14.19
CA PRO A 256 2.30 12.29 15.15
C PRO A 256 0.80 11.99 15.28
N LEU A 257 0.02 12.10 14.20
CA LEU A 257 -1.35 11.61 14.20
C LEU A 257 -1.33 10.09 14.06
N ASP A 258 -2.07 9.41 14.93
CA ASP A 258 -2.39 8.01 14.72
C ASP A 258 -3.14 7.83 13.39
N TRP A 259 -3.16 6.59 12.91
CA TRP A 259 -3.76 6.25 11.62
C TRP A 259 -5.22 6.71 11.48
N THR A 260 -5.95 6.80 12.59
CA THR A 260 -7.33 7.27 12.62
C THR A 260 -7.41 8.79 12.44
N GLY A 261 -6.53 9.56 13.09
CA GLY A 261 -6.46 11.01 12.93
C GLY A 261 -6.03 11.47 11.53
N ARG A 262 -5.21 10.68 10.83
CA ARG A 262 -4.78 10.97 9.45
C ARG A 262 -5.91 10.95 8.44
N ALA A 263 -6.89 10.07 8.62
CA ALA A 263 -8.07 9.99 7.77
C ALA A 263 -9.01 11.20 7.93
N GLU A 264 -8.98 11.86 9.09
CA GLU A 264 -9.93 12.94 9.43
C GLU A 264 -9.38 14.34 9.12
N THR A 265 -8.07 14.54 9.20
CA THR A 265 -7.45 15.86 8.95
C THR A 265 -6.19 15.66 8.14
N PRO A 266 -6.18 15.86 6.80
CA PRO A 266 -4.97 15.78 6.00
C PRO A 266 -3.99 16.88 6.46
N PRO A 267 -2.94 16.57 7.26
CA PRO A 267 -2.04 17.56 7.88
C PRO A 267 -1.07 18.23 6.90
N PHE A 268 -1.26 17.98 5.61
CA PHE A 268 -0.18 17.74 4.67
C PHE A 268 0.21 18.96 3.82
N VAL A 269 -0.71 19.91 3.64
CA VAL A 269 -0.47 21.12 2.81
C VAL A 269 0.46 22.12 3.51
N GLU A 270 0.45 22.17 4.83
CA GLU A 270 1.18 23.20 5.58
C GLU A 270 2.68 22.93 5.66
N LEU A 271 3.11 21.66 5.61
CA LEU A 271 4.52 21.30 5.76
C LEU A 271 5.36 21.73 4.55
N GLY A 272 4.87 21.52 3.32
CA GLY A 272 5.56 21.97 2.12
C GLY A 272 5.72 23.49 2.08
N ALA A 273 4.66 24.22 2.46
CA ALA A 273 4.69 25.69 2.55
C ALA A 273 5.65 26.17 3.66
N ALA A 274 5.66 25.53 4.83
CA ALA A 274 6.56 25.87 5.93
C ALA A 274 8.03 25.62 5.55
N ALA A 275 8.33 24.49 4.91
CA ALA A 275 9.67 24.16 4.46
C ALA A 275 10.17 25.13 3.37
N GLN A 276 9.32 25.52 2.43
CA GLN A 276 9.63 26.56 1.44
C GLN A 276 9.86 27.92 2.10
N GLY A 277 9.02 28.33 3.05
CA GLY A 277 9.18 29.58 3.79
C GLY A 277 10.47 29.64 4.62
N TYR A 278 10.94 28.50 5.13
CA TYR A 278 12.26 28.39 5.75
C TYR A 278 13.39 28.63 4.74
N VAL A 279 13.36 27.96 3.59
CA VAL A 279 14.37 28.12 2.53
C VAL A 279 14.44 29.57 2.04
N ASP A 280 13.29 30.20 1.82
CA ASP A 280 13.21 31.59 1.37
C ASP A 280 13.74 32.57 2.42
N ALA A 281 13.44 32.35 3.71
CA ALA A 281 13.98 33.15 4.80
C ALA A 281 15.50 32.98 4.95
N ALA A 282 16.02 31.76 4.76
CA ALA A 282 17.47 31.51 4.79
C ALA A 282 18.18 32.23 3.64
N ALA A 283 17.59 32.22 2.44
CA ALA A 283 18.10 33.01 1.31
C ALA A 283 18.09 34.51 1.61
N ALA A 284 17.00 35.05 2.16
CA ALA A 284 16.91 36.47 2.53
C ALA A 284 17.96 36.90 3.55
N VAL A 285 18.31 36.04 4.52
CA VAL A 285 19.40 36.30 5.47
C VAL A 285 20.75 36.40 4.74
N ARG A 286 21.05 35.49 3.82
CA ARG A 286 22.30 35.53 3.04
C ARG A 286 22.37 36.73 2.10
N ASP A 287 21.27 37.05 1.42
CA ASP A 287 21.19 38.22 0.55
C ASP A 287 21.37 39.51 1.35
N SER A 288 20.71 39.61 2.52
CA SER A 288 20.89 40.75 3.42
C SER A 288 22.31 40.83 3.97
N HIS A 289 22.93 39.71 4.33
CA HIS A 289 24.32 39.68 4.75
C HIS A 289 25.22 40.26 3.65
N THR A 290 25.10 39.73 2.44
CA THR A 290 25.92 40.13 1.29
C THR A 290 25.75 41.61 0.96
N ALA A 291 24.51 42.13 0.97
CA ALA A 291 24.22 43.53 0.69
C ALA A 291 24.78 44.50 1.75
N ASN A 292 24.91 44.06 3.01
CA ASN A 292 25.36 44.87 4.12
C ASN A 292 26.83 44.64 4.51
N THR A 293 27.48 43.60 3.96
CA THR A 293 28.90 43.35 4.19
C THR A 293 29.70 44.54 3.63
N PRO A 294 30.50 45.23 4.45
CA PRO A 294 31.34 46.31 3.97
C PRO A 294 32.27 45.84 2.86
N ALA A 295 32.47 46.67 1.83
CA ALA A 295 33.50 46.41 0.83
C ALA A 295 34.85 46.25 1.55
N PRO A 296 35.73 45.36 1.06
CA PRO A 296 37.09 45.28 1.60
C PRO A 296 37.71 46.67 1.54
N GLU A 297 38.36 47.09 2.63
CA GLU A 297 39.10 48.35 2.62
C GLU A 297 40.05 48.34 1.42
N PRO A 298 40.04 49.39 0.57
CA PRO A 298 40.98 49.44 -0.53
C PRO A 298 42.36 49.29 0.05
N GLU A 299 43.15 48.36 -0.51
CA GLU A 299 44.53 48.18 -0.08
C GLU A 299 45.20 49.55 -0.08
N PRO A 300 45.99 49.89 0.96
CA PRO A 300 46.71 51.15 0.97
C PRO A 300 47.49 51.19 -0.33
N GLU A 301 47.25 52.24 -1.15
CA GLU A 301 48.03 52.43 -2.37
C GLU A 301 49.49 52.35 -1.95
N GLU A 302 50.17 51.27 -2.36
CA GLU A 302 51.62 51.22 -2.24
C GLU A 302 52.09 52.46 -3.00
N SER A 303 52.53 53.47 -2.25
CA SER A 303 53.25 54.58 -2.83
C SER A 303 54.53 53.95 -3.36
N TRP A 304 54.49 53.51 -4.61
CA TRP A 304 55.65 53.26 -5.44
C TRP A 304 56.33 54.61 -5.65
N ASP A 305 56.91 55.14 -4.58
CA ASP A 305 57.89 56.19 -4.65
C ASP A 305 59.07 55.56 -5.37
N GLY A 306 59.27 55.98 -6.62
CA GLY A 306 60.18 55.38 -7.58
C GLY A 306 61.61 55.36 -7.05
N GLY A 307 61.97 54.29 -6.35
CA GLY A 307 63.34 53.91 -6.04
C GLY A 307 63.96 53.29 -7.28
N ASP A 308 64.41 54.13 -8.20
CA ASP A 308 65.27 53.76 -9.32
C ASP A 308 66.60 53.24 -8.74
N GLY A 309 66.71 51.93 -8.52
CA GLY A 309 67.82 51.40 -7.73
C GLY A 309 67.94 49.89 -7.63
N GLY A 310 68.06 49.19 -8.76
CA GLY A 310 68.90 47.99 -8.84
C GLY A 310 68.22 46.65 -8.55
N ASP A 311 67.81 45.98 -9.63
CA ASP A 311 68.19 44.61 -9.98
C ASP A 311 68.74 43.70 -8.86
N ASP A 312 67.86 43.11 -8.04
CA ASP A 312 68.07 41.77 -7.51
C ASP A 312 66.75 40.98 -7.47
N GLY A 313 66.72 39.89 -8.25
CA GLY A 313 65.55 39.04 -8.40
C GLY A 313 65.06 38.45 -7.08
N SER A 314 63.91 38.92 -6.61
CA SER A 314 63.01 38.12 -5.80
C SER A 314 61.58 38.48 -6.17
N GLY A 315 60.99 37.68 -7.07
CA GLY A 315 59.57 37.78 -7.38
C GLY A 315 58.78 37.45 -6.13
N SER A 316 58.12 38.44 -5.54
CA SER A 316 57.05 38.24 -4.58
C SER A 316 55.90 37.55 -5.32
N GLU A 317 55.87 36.22 -5.28
CA GLU A 317 54.68 35.45 -5.61
C GLU A 317 53.58 35.91 -4.65
N TYR A 318 52.65 36.73 -5.16
CA TYR A 318 51.37 36.98 -4.50
C TYR A 318 50.72 35.63 -4.21
N ARG A 319 50.72 35.25 -2.94
CA ARG A 319 50.09 34.01 -2.50
C ARG A 319 48.62 34.33 -2.32
N TRP A 320 47.77 33.79 -3.18
CA TRP A 320 46.32 33.94 -3.02
C TRP A 320 45.81 32.91 -2.01
N CYS A 321 45.13 33.39 -0.98
CA CYS A 321 44.46 32.57 0.01
C CYS A 321 43.01 32.36 -0.42
N TYR A 322 42.57 31.10 -0.46
CA TYR A 322 41.16 30.77 -0.57
C TYR A 322 40.60 30.68 0.84
N LEU A 323 39.81 31.67 1.25
CA LEU A 323 39.01 31.51 2.46
C LEU A 323 37.76 30.69 2.10
N PRO A 324 37.53 29.57 2.79
CA PRO A 324 36.26 28.88 2.68
C PRO A 324 35.18 29.79 3.27
N ASP A 325 34.22 30.17 2.43
CA ASP A 325 32.96 30.74 2.88
C ASP A 325 32.21 29.67 3.71
N PRO A 326 31.58 30.01 4.85
CA PRO A 326 30.62 29.13 5.51
C PRO A 326 29.54 28.53 4.58
N PHE A 327 29.28 29.13 3.41
CA PHE A 327 28.30 28.64 2.43
C PHE A 327 28.88 27.82 1.26
N GLY A 328 30.17 27.46 1.31
CA GLY A 328 30.79 26.55 0.34
C GLY A 328 31.28 27.20 -0.96
N PHE A 329 31.25 28.52 -1.08
CA PHE A 329 31.96 29.26 -2.12
C PHE A 329 33.41 29.52 -1.72
N THR A 330 34.32 29.58 -2.70
CA THR A 330 35.71 29.98 -2.48
C THR A 330 35.95 31.33 -3.12
N TYR A 331 36.27 32.33 -2.30
CA TYR A 331 36.71 33.65 -2.77
C TYR A 331 38.23 33.73 -2.70
N GLN A 332 38.84 34.33 -3.73
CA GLN A 332 40.27 34.65 -3.72
C GLN A 332 40.48 35.95 -2.94
N VAL A 333 41.30 35.89 -1.90
CA VAL A 333 41.83 37.07 -1.21
C VAL A 333 43.36 36.99 -1.17
N PRO A 334 44.08 38.13 -1.18
CA PRO A 334 45.51 38.14 -0.92
C PRO A 334 45.79 37.52 0.46
N CYS A 335 46.73 36.58 0.53
CA CYS A 335 47.43 36.31 1.78
C CYS A 335 48.42 37.48 2.02
#